data_AF-A0A7I8KPK1-F1
#
_entry.id   AF-A0A7I8KPK1-F1
#
_cell.length_a   1.000
_cell.length_b   1.000
_cell.length_c   1.000
_cell.angle_alpha   90.00
_cell.angle_beta   90.00
_cell.angle_gamma   90.00
#
_symmetry.space_group_name_H-M   'P 1'
#
loop_
_entity.id
_entity.type
_entity.pdbx_description
1 polymer ?
#
loop_
_entity_poly.entity_id
_entity_poly.type
_entity_poly.pdbx_seq_one_letter_code
_entity_poly.pdbx_strand_id
1 'polypeptide(L)'
;MNVEEEVEKLRLEITRLGQLQPDGSCKVKFGVLFHDDRCANLFEALVGTLRAAKRRKLLVYDGELLLQGVHDHVEITLRPPLPPPPPPAPATASS
;
A
#
# COMPACT_ATOMS: atom_id res chain seq x y z
N MET A 1 7.40 10.19 -12.99
CA MET A 1 6.83 9.01 -12.31
C MET A 1 6.28 9.50 -10.99
N ASN A 2 4.96 9.52 -10.83
CA ASN A 2 4.33 10.08 -9.64
C ASN A 2 4.22 8.99 -8.59
N VAL A 3 5.10 9.06 -7.58
CA VAL A 3 5.15 8.08 -6.48
C VAL A 3 3.79 7.91 -5.80
N GLU A 4 2.96 8.95 -5.81
CA GLU A 4 1.61 8.94 -5.23
C GLU A 4 0.66 8.02 -6.00
N GLU A 5 0.64 8.12 -7.34
CA GLU A 5 -0.17 7.24 -8.19
C GLU A 5 0.27 5.78 -8.08
N GLU A 6 1.58 5.53 -7.98
CA GLU A 6 2.09 4.18 -7.76
C GLU A 6 1.64 3.62 -6.40
N VAL A 7 1.68 4.43 -5.35
CA VAL A 7 1.22 4.02 -4.02
C VAL A 7 -0.28 3.70 -4.03
N GLU A 8 -1.09 4.43 -4.79
CA GLU A 8 -2.51 4.11 -4.97
C GLU A 8 -2.73 2.79 -5.73
N LYS A 9 -2.01 2.58 -6.84
CA LYS A 9 -2.03 1.30 -7.57
C LYS A 9 -1.60 0.13 -6.68
N LEU A 10 -0.59 0.35 -5.84
CA LEU A 10 -0.10 -0.64 -4.90
C LEU A 10 -1.20 -1.03 -3.89
N ARG A 11 -1.99 -0.07 -3.39
CA ARG A 11 -3.14 -0.38 -2.52
C ARG A 11 -4.17 -1.26 -3.21
N LEU A 12 -4.45 -1.00 -4.48
CA LEU A 12 -5.38 -1.81 -5.27
C LEU A 12 -4.87 -3.24 -5.41
N GLU A 13 -3.59 -3.44 -5.75
CA GLU A 13 -3.03 -4.78 -5.88
C GLU A 13 -2.92 -5.51 -4.54
N ILE A 14 -2.53 -4.83 -3.45
CA ILE A 14 -2.55 -5.41 -2.10
C ILE A 14 -3.96 -5.85 -1.72
N THR A 15 -5.00 -5.10 -2.11
CA THR A 15 -6.39 -5.46 -1.82
C THR A 15 -6.89 -6.61 -2.71
N ARG A 16 -6.40 -6.68 -3.97
CA ARG A 16 -6.73 -7.75 -4.92
C ARG A 16 -6.10 -9.08 -4.53
N LEU A 17 -4.82 -9.06 -4.17
CA LEU A 17 -4.01 -10.25 -3.86
C LEU A 17 -4.05 -10.62 -2.39
N GLY A 18 -4.23 -9.63 -1.53
CA GLY A 18 -4.33 -9.80 -0.08
C GLY A 18 -5.72 -10.17 0.39
N GLN A 19 -5.82 -10.36 1.70
CA GLN A 19 -7.07 -10.66 2.38
C GLN A 19 -7.44 -9.49 3.29
N LEU A 20 -8.68 -9.01 3.13
CA LEU A 20 -9.30 -8.05 4.03
C LEU A 20 -9.45 -8.68 5.41
N GLN A 21 -8.95 -7.98 6.42
CA GLN A 21 -9.01 -8.36 7.81
C GLN A 21 -10.26 -7.79 8.48
N PRO A 22 -10.72 -8.40 9.60
CA PRO A 22 -11.87 -7.90 10.34
C PRO A 22 -11.69 -6.48 10.89
N ASP A 23 -10.46 -6.01 11.05
CA ASP A 23 -10.15 -4.64 11.47
C ASP A 23 -10.18 -3.61 10.32
N GLY A 24 -10.40 -4.05 9.08
CA GLY A 24 -10.42 -3.21 7.88
C GLY A 24 -9.05 -3.01 7.21
N SER A 25 -7.96 -3.54 7.76
CA SER A 25 -6.66 -3.63 7.06
C SER A 25 -6.66 -4.74 6.00
N CYS A 26 -5.76 -4.66 5.02
CA CYS A 26 -5.51 -5.75 4.08
C CYS A 26 -4.14 -6.36 4.34
N LYS A 27 -4.06 -7.69 4.43
CA LYS A 27 -2.79 -8.40 4.58
C LYS A 27 -2.44 -9.19 3.33
N VAL A 28 -1.21 -9.05 2.85
CA VAL A 28 -0.68 -9.83 1.72
C VAL A 28 0.77 -10.21 2.00
N LYS A 29 1.24 -11.33 1.48
CA LYS A 29 2.65 -11.72 1.59
C LYS A 29 3.48 -10.96 0.55
N PHE A 30 4.67 -10.53 0.93
CA PHE A 30 5.61 -9.87 0.02
C PHE A 30 5.93 -10.75 -1.19
N GLY A 31 6.13 -12.05 -0.97
CA GLY A 31 6.37 -13.00 -2.04
C GLY A 31 5.25 -13.03 -3.08
N VAL A 32 3.99 -12.92 -2.65
CA VAL A 32 2.84 -12.90 -3.56
C VAL A 32 2.82 -11.63 -4.40
N LEU A 33 3.09 -10.46 -3.82
CA LEU A 33 3.20 -9.22 -4.60
C LEU A 33 4.38 -9.25 -5.56
N PHE A 34 5.50 -9.84 -5.16
CA PHE A 34 6.71 -9.87 -5.96
C PHE A 34 6.63 -10.90 -7.10
N HIS A 35 6.02 -12.05 -6.85
CA HIS A 35 5.80 -13.11 -7.84
C HIS A 35 4.62 -12.82 -8.78
N ASP A 36 3.81 -11.80 -8.50
CA ASP A 36 2.69 -11.43 -9.36
C ASP A 36 3.19 -10.64 -10.59
N ASP A 37 2.93 -11.20 -11.78
CA ASP A 37 3.35 -10.62 -13.06
C ASP A 37 2.82 -9.20 -13.27
N ARG A 38 1.62 -8.89 -12.76
CA ARG A 38 1.06 -7.53 -12.87
C ARG A 38 1.89 -6.56 -12.04
N CYS A 39 2.16 -6.88 -10.78
CA CYS A 39 3.01 -6.05 -9.93
C CYS A 39 4.40 -5.84 -10.56
N ALA A 40 5.03 -6.89 -11.09
CA ALA A 40 6.32 -6.78 -11.77
C ALA A 40 6.28 -5.87 -13.01
N ASN A 41 5.16 -5.86 -13.75
CA ASN A 41 5.00 -5.04 -14.95
C ASN A 41 4.50 -3.61 -14.66
N LEU A 42 3.80 -3.41 -13.55
CA LEU A 42 3.27 -2.11 -13.09
C LEU A 42 4.30 -1.29 -12.33
N PHE A 43 5.11 -1.96 -11.51
CA PHE A 43 6.08 -1.31 -10.62
C PHE A 43 7.49 -1.65 -11.07
N GLU A 44 8.19 -0.66 -11.64
CA GLU A 44 9.61 -0.77 -11.97
C GLU A 44 10.46 -1.10 -10.73
N ALA A 45 10.04 -0.57 -9.57
CA ALA A 45 10.66 -0.85 -8.28
C ALA A 45 9.62 -1.02 -7.17
N LEU A 46 8.98 -2.19 -7.07
CA LEU A 46 8.00 -2.52 -6.02
C LEU A 46 8.50 -2.18 -4.61
N VAL A 47 9.77 -2.53 -4.30
CA VAL A 47 10.40 -2.26 -3.00
C VAL A 47 10.52 -0.75 -2.72
N GLY A 48 10.76 0.06 -3.75
CA GLY A 48 10.79 1.52 -3.63
C GLY A 48 9.43 2.09 -3.28
N THR A 49 8.38 1.64 -3.97
CA THR A 49 6.99 2.05 -3.74
C THR A 49 6.49 1.62 -2.36
N LEU A 50 6.80 0.38 -1.94
CA LEU A 50 6.55 -0.12 -0.58
C LEU A 50 7.23 0.75 0.49
N ARG A 51 8.50 1.12 0.28
CA ARG A 51 9.24 1.97 1.21
C ARG A 51 8.63 3.37 1.30
N ALA A 52 8.21 3.94 0.17
CA ALA A 52 7.53 5.24 0.13
C ALA A 52 6.19 5.19 0.89
N ALA A 53 5.38 4.16 0.66
CA ALA A 53 4.12 3.94 1.35
C ALA A 53 4.31 3.72 2.87
N LYS A 54 5.34 2.97 3.27
CA LYS A 54 5.71 2.75 4.69
C LYS A 54 6.12 4.07 5.36
N ARG A 55 6.92 4.91 4.71
CA ARG A 55 7.28 6.25 5.24
C ARG A 55 6.06 7.15 5.45
N ARG A 56 5.04 7.01 4.61
CA ARG A 56 3.74 7.71 4.74
C ARG A 56 2.78 7.04 5.72
N LYS A 57 3.20 5.96 6.39
CA LYS A 57 2.40 5.15 7.33
C LYS A 57 1.15 4.52 6.70
N LEU A 58 1.13 4.34 5.37
CA LEU A 58 0.01 3.72 4.65
C LEU A 58 0.02 2.20 4.79
N LEU A 59 1.20 1.60 4.95
CA LEU A 59 1.38 0.17 5.16
C LEU A 59 2.47 -0.10 6.19
N VAL A 60 2.47 -1.31 6.73
CA VAL A 60 3.40 -1.80 7.75
C VAL A 60 3.84 -3.20 7.37
N TYR A 61 5.13 -3.47 7.49
CA TYR A 61 5.72 -4.80 7.32
C TYR A 61 6.96 -4.90 8.20
N ASP A 62 7.31 -6.13 8.54
CA ASP A 62 8.49 -6.44 9.34
C ASP A 62 9.76 -6.37 8.49
N GLY A 63 10.82 -5.77 9.03
CA GLY A 63 12.06 -5.48 8.30
C GLY A 63 12.10 -4.11 7.63
N GLU A 64 13.31 -3.59 7.44
CA GLU A 64 13.55 -2.27 6.83
C GLU A 64 13.63 -2.35 5.30
N LEU A 65 14.15 -3.46 4.78
CA LEU A 65 14.31 -3.78 3.37
C LEU A 65 13.78 -5.19 3.11
N LEU A 66 13.08 -5.37 2.00
CA LEU A 66 12.55 -6.66 1.58
C LEU A 66 13.38 -7.16 0.40
N LEU A 67 14.03 -8.31 0.61
CA LEU A 67 14.82 -9.01 -0.39
C LEU A 67 14.05 -10.23 -0.87
N GLN A 68 14.01 -10.44 -2.19
CA GLN A 68 13.40 -11.60 -2.82
C GLN A 68 13.99 -12.91 -2.25
N GLY A 69 13.15 -13.92 -2.06
CA GLY A 69 13.51 -15.24 -1.55
C GLY A 69 13.62 -15.28 -0.03
N VAL A 70 14.25 -14.27 0.59
CA VAL A 70 14.39 -14.20 2.06
C VAL A 70 13.12 -13.69 2.71
N HIS A 71 12.51 -12.65 2.14
CA HIS A 71 11.36 -11.96 2.74
C HIS A 71 10.03 -12.35 2.11
N ASP A 72 9.99 -13.41 1.30
CA ASP A 72 8.76 -13.90 0.67
C ASP A 72 7.62 -14.17 1.67
N HIS A 73 7.99 -14.61 2.86
CA HIS A 73 7.06 -14.90 3.96
C HIS A 73 6.61 -13.66 4.74
N VAL A 74 7.21 -12.49 4.52
CA VAL A 74 6.86 -11.28 5.26
C VAL A 74 5.47 -10.81 4.89
N GLU A 75 4.66 -10.54 5.91
CA GLU A 75 3.31 -10.01 5.75
C GLU A 75 3.33 -8.49 5.65
N ILE A 76 2.84 -8.00 4.52
CA ILE A 76 2.59 -6.59 4.24
C ILE A 76 1.15 -6.31 4.68
N THR A 77 1.01 -5.51 5.74
CA THR A 77 -0.28 -5.06 6.24
C THR A 77 -0.54 -3.65 5.75
N LEU A 78 -1.45 -3.52 4.78
CA LEU A 78 -1.97 -2.25 4.34
C LEU A 78 -2.95 -1.70 5.37
N ARG A 79 -2.71 -0.48 5.85
CA ARG A 79 -3.65 0.18 6.76
C ARG A 79 -4.95 0.48 6.01
N PRO A 80 -6.11 0.42 6.69
CA PRO A 80 -7.35 0.89 6.12
C PRO A 80 -7.16 2.32 5.57
N PRO A 81 -7.85 2.69 4.47
CA PRO A 81 -7.90 4.08 4.06
C PRO A 81 -8.30 4.90 5.29
N LEU A 82 -7.45 5.85 5.69
CA LEU A 82 -7.92 6.94 6.52
C LEU A 82 -9.17 7.49 5.81
N PRO A 83 -10.32 7.64 6.50
CA PRO A 83 -11.50 8.20 5.86
C PRO A 83 -11.07 9.46 5.13
N PRO A 84 -11.54 9.68 3.88
CA PRO A 84 -11.17 10.88 3.14
C PRO A 84 -11.36 12.07 4.07
N PRO A 85 -10.40 13.02 4.13
CA PRO A 85 -10.57 14.21 4.94
C PRO A 85 -11.97 14.76 4.61
N PRO A 86 -12.80 15.07 5.62
CA PRO A 86 -14.14 15.58 5.34
C PRO A 86 -14.00 16.71 4.33
N PRO A 87 -14.85 16.76 3.28
CA PRO A 87 -14.75 17.82 2.29
C PRO A 87 -14.68 19.16 3.04
N PRO A 88 -13.80 20.09 2.60
CA PRO A 88 -13.65 21.36 3.30
C PRO A 88 -15.04 21.95 3.48
N ALA A 89 -15.45 22.11 4.74
CA ALA A 89 -16.78 22.62 5.06
C ALA A 89 -17.00 23.88 4.22
N PRO A 90 -18.13 24.03 3.50
CA PRO A 90 -18.36 25.21 2.71
C PRO A 90 -18.23 26.40 3.66
N ALA A 91 -17.24 27.26 3.40
CA ALA A 91 -17.04 28.47 4.15
C ALA A 91 -18.35 29.24 4.04
N THR A 92 -19.14 29.22 5.12
CA THR A 92 -20.31 30.08 5.26
C THR A 92 -19.79 31.49 5.22
N ALA A 93 -19.87 32.10 4.04
CA ALA A 93 -19.73 33.53 3.86
C ALA A 93 -20.81 34.17 4.73
N SER A 94 -20.38 34.66 5.89
CA SER A 94 -21.22 35.40 6.81
C SER A 94 -21.67 36.67 6.12
N SER A 95 -22.97 36.93 6.22
CA SER A 95 -23.67 38.13 5.76
C SER A 95 -23.09 39.42 6.34
#